data_AF-A0A5J5CN63-F1
#
_entry.id   AF-A0A5J5CN63-F1
#
_cell.length_a   1.000
_cell.length_b   1.000
_cell.length_c   1.000
_cell.angle_alpha   90.00
_cell.angle_beta   90.00
_cell.angle_gamma   90.00
#
_symmetry.space_group_name_H-M   'P 1'
#
loop_
_entity.id
_entity.type
_entity.pdbx_description
1 polymer ?
#
loop_
_entity_poly.entity_id
_entity_poly.type
_entity_poly.pdbx_seq_one_letter_code
_entity_poly.pdbx_strand_id
1 'polypeptide(L)'
;MRIPVDPSASRRFSPPSNSLQPVPGKMNDVNSPGGQSDAGAAVPRLRPHENRSMAEIIADHPAELVRTDSPNFLCSVLPSHWRCNKTLPVAFKVVALGDIPDGTVVTVMAGNDENYSAELRNASGVMKNQVARFNDLRFVGRSGR
;
A
#
# COMPACT_ATOMS: atom_id res chain seq x y z
N MET A 1 -42.11 12.83 33.43
CA MET A 1 -40.82 12.34 33.99
C MET A 1 -39.73 13.31 33.55
N ARG A 2 -39.22 14.16 34.45
CA ARG A 2 -38.16 15.14 34.15
C ARG A 2 -36.81 14.48 34.42
N ILE A 3 -35.92 14.49 33.43
CA ILE A 3 -34.55 13.99 33.56
C ILE A 3 -33.70 15.13 34.17
N PRO A 4 -32.98 14.93 35.28
CA PRO A 4 -32.04 15.93 35.79
C PRO A 4 -30.82 16.01 34.87
N VAL A 5 -30.41 17.21 34.48
CA VAL A 5 -29.14 17.46 33.79
C VAL A 5 -28.10 17.86 34.85
N ASP A 6 -27.04 17.06 34.97
CA ASP A 6 -25.88 17.33 35.83
C ASP A 6 -25.07 18.51 35.25
N PRO A 7 -24.74 19.57 36.04
CA PRO A 7 -24.04 20.75 35.56
C PRO A 7 -22.50 20.65 35.60
N SER A 8 -21.89 19.48 35.81
CA SER A 8 -20.43 19.37 35.99
C SER A 8 -19.74 18.48 34.95
N ALA A 9 -19.59 18.97 33.72
CA ALA A 9 -18.61 18.44 32.77
C ALA A 9 -18.14 19.50 31.76
N SER A 10 -17.67 20.65 32.25
CA SER A 10 -16.86 21.56 31.43
C SER A 10 -15.52 20.89 31.12
N ARG A 11 -15.45 20.10 30.03
CA ARG A 11 -14.17 19.68 29.45
C ARG A 11 -13.51 20.93 28.85
N ARG A 12 -12.64 21.57 29.63
CA ARG A 12 -11.65 22.53 29.12
C ARG A 12 -10.77 21.80 28.11
N PHE A 13 -10.94 22.11 26.83
CA PHE A 13 -9.91 21.89 25.82
C PHE A 13 -8.81 22.96 26.02
N SER A 14 -7.61 22.53 26.41
CA SER A 14 -6.41 23.34 26.28
C SER A 14 -5.62 22.82 25.06
N PRO A 15 -5.43 23.61 23.99
CA PRO A 15 -4.52 23.24 22.92
C PRO A 15 -3.06 23.42 23.38
N PRO A 16 -2.10 22.61 22.91
CA PRO A 16 -0.69 22.95 23.08
C PRO A 16 -0.32 24.14 22.18
N SER A 17 0.20 25.20 22.80
CA SER A 17 0.79 26.36 22.13
C SER A 17 1.99 25.94 21.28
N ASN A 18 1.96 26.27 19.99
CA ASN A 18 3.11 26.18 19.10
C ASN A 18 3.79 27.55 19.09
N SER A 19 4.96 27.68 19.71
CA SER A 19 5.75 28.92 19.69
C SER A 19 7.16 28.63 19.19
N LEU A 20 7.45 29.26 18.05
CA LEU A 20 8.67 29.34 17.24
C LEU A 20 9.97 29.45 18.04
N GLN A 21 11.09 28.92 17.52
CA GLN A 21 12.33 29.69 17.27
C GLN A 21 13.19 29.11 16.11
N PRO A 22 13.79 29.96 15.25
CA PRO A 22 14.76 29.60 14.21
C PRO A 22 16.21 29.72 14.73
N VAL A 23 17.12 28.87 14.22
CA VAL A 23 18.57 28.95 14.49
C VAL A 23 19.32 29.40 13.23
N PRO A 24 20.23 30.40 13.30
CA PRO A 24 20.95 30.92 12.14
C PRO A 24 22.36 30.32 11.97
N GLY A 25 22.78 30.22 10.70
CA GLY A 25 24.16 30.48 10.25
C GLY A 25 25.13 29.29 10.15
N LYS A 26 25.63 29.01 8.93
CA LYS A 26 26.99 29.39 8.48
C LYS A 26 27.26 28.89 7.04
N MET A 27 27.69 29.81 6.18
CA MET A 27 28.22 29.59 4.83
C MET A 27 29.63 28.95 4.88
N ASN A 28 29.97 28.10 3.91
CA ASN A 28 31.27 28.17 3.23
C ASN A 28 31.27 27.39 1.90
N ASP A 29 31.84 28.03 0.87
CA ASP A 29 31.95 27.61 -0.52
C ASP A 29 33.23 26.80 -0.83
N VAL A 30 33.15 25.98 -1.89
CA VAL A 30 34.17 25.73 -2.97
C VAL A 30 35.49 25.01 -2.64
N ASN A 31 35.72 23.81 -3.21
CA ASN A 31 36.46 23.57 -4.49
C ASN A 31 36.83 22.07 -4.74
N SER A 32 36.68 21.62 -5.99
CA SER A 32 37.08 20.32 -6.59
C SER A 32 38.60 20.25 -6.90
N PRO A 33 39.18 19.31 -7.71
CA PRO A 33 38.77 17.99 -8.23
C PRO A 33 39.85 16.89 -8.06
N GLY A 34 39.58 15.63 -8.45
CA GLY A 34 40.61 14.59 -8.60
C GLY A 34 40.02 13.24 -9.06
N GLY A 35 40.35 12.81 -10.27
CA GLY A 35 39.76 11.65 -10.93
C GLY A 35 40.56 10.35 -10.84
N GLN A 36 40.07 9.40 -11.66
CA GLN A 36 40.64 8.14 -12.17
C GLN A 36 40.22 6.81 -11.52
N SER A 37 39.43 6.06 -12.33
CA SER A 37 39.54 4.63 -12.73
C SER A 37 39.79 3.58 -11.64
N ASP A 38 39.07 2.46 -11.57
CA ASP A 38 38.93 1.44 -12.61
C ASP A 38 37.97 0.33 -12.12
N ALA A 39 37.62 -0.59 -13.03
CA ALA A 39 37.16 -1.96 -12.80
C ALA A 39 35.66 -2.17 -12.53
N GLY A 40 35.01 -2.67 -13.60
CA GLY A 40 33.65 -3.14 -13.58
C GLY A 40 33.40 -4.26 -12.58
N ALA A 41 32.51 -4.00 -11.64
CA ALA A 41 31.61 -5.00 -11.12
C ALA A 41 30.26 -4.75 -11.77
N ALA A 42 29.81 -5.70 -12.60
CA ALA A 42 28.54 -5.65 -13.28
C ALA A 42 27.41 -5.44 -12.26
N VAL A 43 26.96 -4.18 -12.12
CA VAL A 43 25.60 -3.89 -11.68
C VAL A 43 24.70 -4.77 -12.53
N PRO A 44 23.88 -5.65 -11.93
CA PRO A 44 22.81 -6.30 -12.68
C PRO A 44 21.93 -5.16 -13.15
N ARG A 45 22.13 -4.72 -14.39
CA ARG A 45 21.16 -3.90 -15.10
C ARG A 45 19.90 -4.75 -15.06
N LEU A 46 18.94 -4.32 -14.23
CA LEU A 46 17.58 -4.77 -14.32
C LEU A 46 17.23 -4.65 -15.80
N ARG A 47 17.18 -5.81 -16.47
CA ARG A 47 16.77 -5.86 -17.87
C ARG A 47 15.42 -5.15 -17.93
N PRO A 48 15.14 -4.36 -18.97
CA PRO A 48 13.81 -3.83 -19.20
C PRO A 48 12.81 -4.96 -18.96
N HIS A 49 11.88 -4.75 -18.05
CA HIS A 49 10.89 -5.76 -17.65
C HIS A 49 9.82 -5.92 -18.75
N GLU A 50 10.24 -5.84 -20.01
CA GLU A 50 9.39 -6.05 -21.16
C GLU A 50 9.23 -7.56 -21.31
N ASN A 51 8.08 -8.04 -20.82
CA ASN A 51 7.51 -9.37 -21.09
C ASN A 51 8.00 -10.51 -20.19
N ARG A 52 8.10 -10.30 -18.88
CA ARG A 52 8.17 -11.45 -17.97
C ARG A 52 6.83 -12.20 -17.97
N SER A 53 6.85 -13.49 -18.30
CA SER A 53 5.64 -14.30 -18.40
C SER A 53 4.98 -14.50 -17.03
N MET A 54 3.65 -14.61 -16.98
CA MET A 54 2.90 -14.96 -15.76
C MET A 54 3.51 -16.16 -15.02
N ALA A 55 3.93 -17.18 -15.78
CA ALA A 55 4.49 -18.40 -15.23
C ALA A 55 5.80 -18.14 -14.48
N GLU A 56 6.64 -17.23 -14.96
CA GLU A 56 7.92 -16.91 -14.35
C GLU A 56 7.73 -16.11 -13.05
N ILE A 57 6.79 -15.17 -13.04
CA ILE A 57 6.49 -14.36 -11.84
C ILE A 57 5.89 -15.24 -10.73
N ILE A 58 5.01 -16.17 -11.10
CA ILE A 58 4.45 -17.15 -10.16
C ILE A 58 5.54 -18.12 -9.67
N ALA A 59 6.48 -18.53 -10.52
CA ALA A 59 7.56 -19.43 -10.13
C ALA A 59 8.54 -18.79 -9.15
N ASP A 60 8.79 -17.49 -9.24
CA ASP A 60 9.63 -16.75 -8.29
C ASP A 60 8.97 -16.58 -6.91
N HIS A 61 7.64 -16.50 -6.87
CA HIS A 61 6.85 -16.29 -5.65
C HIS A 61 5.70 -17.32 -5.56
N PRO A 62 6.04 -18.63 -5.47
CA PRO A 62 5.04 -19.67 -5.51
C PRO A 62 4.10 -19.54 -4.31
N ALA A 63 2.80 -19.70 -4.56
CA ALA A 63 1.71 -19.57 -3.59
C ALA A 63 1.45 -18.17 -2.99
N GLU A 64 2.23 -17.14 -3.33
CA GLU A 64 1.90 -15.76 -2.93
C GLU A 64 0.92 -15.10 -3.90
N LEU A 65 1.06 -15.39 -5.20
CA LEU A 65 0.27 -14.76 -6.27
C LEU A 65 -0.64 -15.77 -6.99
N VAL A 66 -1.86 -15.32 -7.31
CA VAL A 66 -2.86 -16.04 -8.10
C VAL A 66 -3.25 -15.21 -9.32
N ARG A 67 -3.67 -15.91 -10.38
CA ARG A 67 -4.20 -15.27 -11.59
C ARG A 67 -5.57 -14.68 -11.33
N THR A 68 -5.83 -13.51 -11.89
CA THR A 68 -7.18 -12.97 -11.98
C THR A 68 -7.85 -13.49 -13.28
N ASP A 69 -9.06 -13.02 -13.54
CA ASP A 69 -9.76 -13.19 -14.83
C ASP A 69 -9.11 -12.40 -15.97
N SER A 70 -8.39 -11.32 -15.64
CA SER A 70 -7.62 -10.54 -16.59
C SER A 70 -6.25 -11.19 -16.86
N PRO A 71 -5.83 -11.33 -18.13
CA PRO A 71 -4.51 -11.87 -18.46
C PRO A 71 -3.36 -10.93 -18.09
N ASN A 72 -3.65 -9.68 -17.69
CA ASN A 72 -2.64 -8.65 -17.43
C ASN A 72 -2.37 -8.42 -15.93
N PHE A 73 -3.10 -9.11 -15.04
CA PHE A 73 -3.01 -8.89 -13.60
C PHE A 73 -2.86 -10.20 -12.81
N LEU A 74 -2.05 -10.13 -11.77
CA LEU A 74 -1.97 -11.11 -10.69
C LEU A 74 -2.35 -10.41 -9.39
N CYS A 75 -2.81 -11.16 -8.40
CA CYS A 75 -3.02 -10.62 -7.06
C CYS A 75 -2.58 -11.60 -5.97
N SER A 76 -2.44 -11.11 -4.75
CA SER A 76 -2.12 -11.97 -3.61
C SER A 76 -3.23 -12.98 -3.34
N VAL A 77 -2.86 -14.21 -2.96
CA VAL A 77 -3.83 -15.19 -2.45
C VAL A 77 -4.43 -14.68 -1.14
N LEU A 78 -5.77 -14.72 -1.04
CA LEU A 78 -6.51 -14.37 0.17
C LEU A 78 -6.87 -15.64 0.96
N PRO A 79 -6.94 -15.59 2.31
CA PRO A 79 -7.48 -16.69 3.11
C PRO A 79 -8.92 -17.02 2.70
N SER A 80 -9.27 -18.31 2.66
CA SER A 80 -10.63 -18.77 2.32
C SER A 80 -11.69 -18.33 3.33
N HIS A 81 -11.29 -18.21 4.60
CA HIS A 81 -12.10 -17.66 5.67
C HIS A 81 -11.23 -16.76 6.54
N TRP A 82 -11.72 -15.55 6.80
CA TRP A 82 -11.00 -14.60 7.65
C TRP A 82 -11.96 -13.84 8.56
N ARG A 83 -11.48 -13.49 9.75
CA ARG A 83 -12.26 -12.70 10.70
C ARG A 83 -12.42 -11.28 10.16
N CYS A 84 -13.64 -10.76 10.18
CA CYS A 84 -13.90 -9.39 9.77
C CYS A 84 -13.08 -8.36 10.59
N ASN A 85 -12.70 -7.27 9.95
CA ASN A 85 -11.87 -6.16 10.45
C ASN A 85 -10.52 -6.59 11.07
N LYS A 86 -10.06 -7.82 10.80
CA LYS A 86 -8.73 -8.29 11.18
C LYS A 86 -7.76 -8.08 10.02
N THR A 87 -6.56 -7.59 10.32
CA THR A 87 -5.44 -7.51 9.38
C THR A 87 -5.19 -8.86 8.71
N LEU A 88 -4.99 -8.86 7.39
CA LEU A 88 -4.62 -10.06 6.64
C LEU A 88 -3.24 -10.58 7.08
N PRO A 89 -3.00 -11.91 7.01
CA PRO A 89 -1.71 -12.47 7.41
C PRO A 89 -0.56 -12.01 6.48
N VAL A 90 -0.89 -11.70 5.23
CA VAL A 90 0.02 -11.16 4.22
C VAL A 90 -0.62 -9.91 3.62
N ALA A 91 0.20 -8.90 3.32
CA ALA A 91 -0.29 -7.69 2.67
C ALA A 91 -0.78 -8.02 1.25
N PHE A 92 -2.00 -7.59 0.93
CA PHE A 92 -2.56 -7.78 -0.41
C PHE A 92 -1.83 -6.91 -1.43
N LYS A 93 -1.49 -7.51 -2.58
CA LYS A 93 -0.83 -6.84 -3.70
C LYS A 93 -1.60 -7.13 -4.99
N VAL A 94 -1.57 -6.17 -5.90
CA VAL A 94 -1.95 -6.35 -7.32
C VAL A 94 -0.70 -6.11 -8.15
N VAL A 95 -0.37 -7.05 -9.02
CA VAL A 95 0.80 -6.99 -9.91
C VAL A 95 0.32 -6.88 -11.34
N ALA A 96 0.84 -5.90 -12.07
CA ALA A 96 0.56 -5.69 -13.49
C ALA A 96 1.67 -6.30 -14.34
N LEU A 97 1.28 -6.97 -15.42
CA LEU A 97 2.22 -7.61 -16.35
C LEU A 97 2.58 -6.71 -17.54
N GLY A 98 1.66 -5.82 -17.93
CA GLY A 98 1.91 -4.77 -18.90
C GLY A 98 2.14 -3.44 -18.22
N ASP A 99 2.83 -2.51 -18.87
CA ASP A 99 3.28 -1.24 -18.27
C ASP A 99 2.12 -0.37 -17.78
N ILE A 100 2.13 -0.07 -16.48
CA ILE A 100 1.17 0.85 -15.84
C ILE A 100 1.97 1.97 -15.17
N PRO A 101 1.68 3.25 -15.48
CA PRO A 101 2.39 4.37 -14.88
C PRO A 101 2.35 4.33 -13.34
N ASP A 102 3.51 4.55 -12.72
CA ASP A 102 3.62 4.76 -11.28
C ASP A 102 2.70 5.90 -10.83
N GLY A 103 2.07 5.73 -9.66
CA GLY A 103 1.08 6.67 -9.15
C GLY A 103 -0.36 6.31 -9.54
N THR A 104 -0.58 5.36 -10.46
CA THR A 104 -1.92 4.87 -10.80
C THR A 104 -2.60 4.27 -9.56
N VAL A 105 -3.78 4.76 -9.21
CA VAL A 105 -4.54 4.26 -8.05
C VAL A 105 -5.25 2.97 -8.42
N VAL A 106 -5.09 1.94 -7.59
CA VAL A 106 -5.79 0.65 -7.70
C VAL A 106 -6.74 0.54 -6.53
N THR A 107 -8.01 0.25 -6.81
CA THR A 107 -9.03 0.01 -5.78
C THR A 107 -9.51 -1.43 -5.81
N VAL A 108 -9.96 -1.94 -4.67
CA VAL A 108 -10.61 -3.25 -4.56
C VAL A 108 -12.04 -3.08 -4.07
N MET A 109 -12.92 -3.91 -4.59
CA MET A 109 -14.29 -4.06 -4.13
C MET A 109 -14.55 -5.53 -3.83
N ALA A 110 -15.47 -5.79 -2.91
CA ALA A 110 -15.90 -7.14 -2.57
C ALA A 110 -17.41 -7.16 -2.54
N GLY A 111 -18.00 -8.23 -3.10
CA GLY A 111 -19.45 -8.37 -3.14
C GLY A 111 -19.88 -9.79 -3.49
N ASN A 112 -21.09 -10.13 -3.10
CA ASN A 112 -21.80 -11.36 -3.47
C ASN A 112 -23.32 -11.10 -3.45
N ASP A 113 -24.13 -12.15 -3.60
CA ASP A 113 -25.59 -12.03 -3.68
C ASP A 113 -26.24 -11.49 -2.39
N GLU A 114 -25.63 -11.74 -1.23
CA GLU A 114 -26.14 -11.25 0.06
C GLU A 114 -25.70 -9.82 0.37
N ASN A 115 -24.49 -9.47 -0.06
CA ASN A 115 -23.87 -8.18 0.17
C ASN A 115 -23.19 -7.71 -1.10
N TYR A 116 -23.94 -6.96 -1.92
CA TYR A 116 -23.49 -6.50 -3.23
C TYR A 116 -22.20 -5.66 -3.16
N SER A 117 -22.02 -4.89 -2.08
CA SER A 117 -20.83 -4.07 -1.87
C SER A 117 -20.46 -4.05 -0.39
N ALA A 118 -19.54 -4.94 -0.03
CA ALA A 118 -19.06 -5.09 1.32
C ALA A 118 -18.16 -3.93 1.74
N GLU A 119 -18.30 -3.49 2.99
CA GLU A 119 -17.43 -2.47 3.57
C GLU A 119 -15.99 -3.00 3.69
N LEU A 120 -15.05 -2.21 3.16
CA LEU A 120 -13.61 -2.47 3.23
C LEU A 120 -12.89 -1.28 3.88
N ARG A 121 -11.74 -1.56 4.51
CA ARG A 121 -10.81 -0.52 5.00
C ARG A 121 -9.51 -0.61 4.22
N ASN A 122 -8.93 0.55 3.91
CA ASN A 122 -7.69 0.67 3.14
C ASN A 122 -7.78 -0.07 1.79
N ALA A 123 -8.93 0.06 1.12
CA ALA A 123 -9.27 -0.61 -0.13
C ALA A 123 -8.61 0.02 -1.37
N SER A 124 -7.57 0.82 -1.17
CA SER A 124 -6.83 1.49 -2.23
C SER A 124 -5.33 1.28 -2.05
N GLY A 125 -4.65 1.02 -3.15
CA GLY A 125 -3.19 0.97 -3.28
C GLY A 125 -2.74 1.89 -4.41
N VAL A 126 -1.44 2.18 -4.45
CA VAL A 126 -0.83 2.97 -5.51
C VAL A 126 0.15 2.08 -6.27
N MET A 127 0.02 2.03 -7.59
CA MET A 127 0.92 1.31 -8.46
C MET A 127 2.32 1.91 -8.37
N LYS A 128 3.32 1.07 -8.11
CA LYS A 128 4.73 1.43 -8.16
C LYS A 128 5.53 0.25 -8.68
N ASN A 129 6.27 0.46 -9.75
CA ASN A 129 7.06 -0.57 -10.44
C ASN A 129 6.22 -1.82 -10.67
N GLN A 130 5.05 -1.63 -11.29
CA GLN A 130 4.13 -2.71 -11.64
C GLN A 130 3.48 -3.44 -10.45
N VAL A 131 3.65 -2.96 -9.22
CA VAL A 131 3.01 -3.53 -8.02
C VAL A 131 2.26 -2.46 -7.23
N ALA A 132 0.96 -2.68 -7.01
CA ALA A 132 0.16 -1.92 -6.07
C ALA A 132 0.02 -2.70 -4.75
N ARG A 133 0.70 -2.24 -3.69
CA ARG A 133 0.63 -2.84 -2.35
C ARG A 133 -0.41 -2.12 -1.50
N PHE A 134 -1.36 -2.87 -0.95
CA PHE A 134 -2.39 -2.34 -0.07
C PHE A 134 -1.86 -2.30 1.36
N ASN A 135 -1.99 -1.13 2.00
CA ASN A 135 -1.54 -0.95 3.37
C ASN A 135 -2.65 -1.39 4.34
N ASP A 136 -2.51 -2.61 4.87
CA ASP A 136 -3.47 -3.16 5.85
C ASP A 136 -4.91 -3.17 5.32
N LEU A 137 -5.12 -3.75 4.13
CA LEU A 137 -6.45 -4.04 3.60
C LEU A 137 -7.24 -4.90 4.60
N ARG A 138 -8.49 -4.51 4.89
CA ARG A 138 -9.39 -5.31 5.74
C ARG A 138 -10.80 -5.41 5.16
N PHE A 139 -11.40 -6.58 5.37
CA PHE A 139 -12.80 -6.85 5.07
C PHE A 139 -13.63 -6.60 6.32
N VAL A 140 -14.49 -5.57 6.32
CA VAL A 140 -15.36 -5.23 7.46
C VAL A 140 -16.73 -5.87 7.28
N GLY A 141 -17.30 -5.77 6.08
CA GLY A 141 -18.54 -6.45 5.71
C GLY A 141 -18.41 -7.98 5.80
N ARG A 142 -19.50 -8.64 6.19
CA ARG A 142 -19.60 -10.10 6.21
C ARG A 142 -20.20 -10.61 4.90
N SER A 143 -19.82 -11.82 4.50
CA SER A 143 -20.27 -12.48 3.27
C SER A 143 -21.49 -13.39 3.45
N GLY A 144 -21.95 -13.60 4.69
CA GLY A 144 -23.05 -14.52 4.99
C GLY A 144 -22.71 -15.59 6.03
N ARG A 145 -23.55 -16.62 6.11
CA ARG A 145 -23.37 -17.81 6.97
C ARG A 145 -23.00 -19.03 6.15
#